data_AF-B7IZ22-F1
#
_entry.id   AF-B7IZ22-F1
#
_cell.length_a   1.000
_cell.length_b   1.000
_cell.length_c   1.000
_cell.angle_alpha   90.00
_cell.angle_beta   90.00
_cell.angle_gamma   90.00
#
_symmetry.space_group_name_H-M   'P 1'
#
loop_
_entity.id
_entity.type
_entity.pdbx_description
1 polymer ?
#
loop_
_entity_poly.entity_id
_entity_poly.type
_entity_poly.pdbx_seq_one_letter_code
_entity_poly.pdbx_strand_id
1 'polypeptide(L)'
;MNIKKLIEDFDTVVDETCNNLKDKVLADFKIPDNQITFKLSDDLQHKKCLLDKIENELGIYYFEINLKDFYKDIVEIKGLNRQCIKTRETLLGELNKIWTDKTVRNETKYPKIIIKRFNKHYRLKPYVNKFESDEWIPLYVGISKNLNARLNEHLHCESVSTFSMKLSHLDKYDFPIRISTSLLPGMDLFRRYMLVKEVEGIIRNECFPIIGKQ
;
A
#
# COMPACT_ATOMS: atom_id res chain seq x y z
N MET A 1 -12.08 -37.94 -22.95
CA MET A 1 -11.95 -36.62 -22.30
C MET A 1 -10.53 -36.13 -22.48
N ASN A 2 -10.32 -35.02 -23.16
CA ASN A 2 -8.98 -34.47 -23.37
C ASN A 2 -8.59 -33.64 -22.13
N ILE A 3 -7.79 -34.23 -21.24
CA ILE A 3 -7.37 -33.60 -19.98
C ILE A 3 -6.66 -32.26 -20.24
N LYS A 4 -5.87 -32.17 -21.32
CA LYS A 4 -5.18 -30.94 -21.68
C LYS A 4 -6.16 -29.80 -21.96
N LYS A 5 -7.19 -30.08 -22.76
CA LYS A 5 -8.24 -29.10 -23.07
C LYS A 5 -9.01 -28.68 -21.82
N LEU A 6 -9.31 -29.63 -20.91
CA LEU A 6 -9.97 -29.32 -19.64
C LEU A 6 -9.15 -28.37 -18.76
N ILE A 7 -7.82 -28.55 -18.73
CA ILE A 7 -6.91 -27.66 -18.00
C ILE A 7 -6.89 -26.27 -18.64
N GLU A 8 -6.76 -26.19 -19.96
CA GLU A 8 -6.78 -24.92 -20.71
C GLU A 8 -8.10 -24.15 -20.50
N ASP A 9 -9.23 -24.85 -20.54
CA ASP A 9 -10.56 -24.28 -20.28
C ASP A 9 -10.68 -23.78 -18.82
N PHE A 10 -10.13 -24.53 -17.86
CA PHE A 10 -10.11 -24.15 -16.44
C PHE A 10 -9.25 -22.90 -16.19
N ASP A 11 -8.03 -22.87 -16.71
CA ASP A 11 -7.11 -21.74 -16.56
C ASP A 11 -7.73 -20.46 -17.14
N THR A 12 -8.39 -20.57 -18.30
CA THR A 12 -9.11 -19.46 -18.92
C THR A 12 -10.17 -18.87 -18.00
N VAL A 13 -10.98 -19.71 -17.35
CA VAL A 13 -12.04 -19.25 -16.42
C VAL A 13 -11.43 -18.60 -15.17
N VAL A 14 -10.34 -19.15 -14.64
CA VAL A 14 -9.65 -18.58 -13.48
C VAL A 14 -9.07 -17.21 -13.82
N ASP A 15 -8.39 -17.09 -14.96
CA ASP A 15 -7.79 -15.84 -15.41
C ASP A 15 -8.84 -14.76 -15.66
N GLU A 16 -9.95 -15.10 -16.32
CA GLU A 16 -11.07 -14.19 -16.52
C GLU A 16 -11.67 -13.72 -15.19
N THR A 17 -11.86 -14.66 -14.24
CA THR A 17 -12.38 -14.33 -12.91
C THR A 17 -11.44 -13.40 -12.14
N CYS A 18 -10.14 -13.68 -12.16
CA CYS A 18 -9.13 -12.86 -11.51
C CYS A 18 -9.04 -11.46 -12.13
N ASN A 19 -9.14 -11.35 -13.47
CA ASN A 19 -9.13 -10.07 -14.17
C ASN A 19 -10.36 -9.22 -13.86
N ASN A 20 -11.56 -9.82 -13.91
CA ASN A 20 -12.80 -9.15 -13.55
C ASN A 20 -12.76 -8.65 -12.10
N LEU A 21 -12.23 -9.47 -11.18
CA LEU A 21 -12.11 -9.09 -9.78
C LEU A 21 -11.07 -7.97 -9.58
N LYS A 22 -9.93 -8.05 -10.26
CA LYS A 22 -8.91 -6.99 -10.29
C LYS A 22 -9.51 -5.66 -10.75
N ASP A 23 -10.22 -5.66 -11.88
CA ASP A 23 -10.79 -4.44 -12.45
C ASP A 23 -11.83 -3.82 -11.51
N LYS A 24 -12.68 -4.66 -10.88
CA LYS A 24 -13.60 -4.23 -9.82
C LYS A 24 -12.84 -3.56 -8.67
N VAL A 25 -11.82 -4.22 -8.12
CA VAL A 25 -11.06 -3.69 -6.96
C VAL A 25 -10.38 -2.36 -7.31
N LEU A 26 -9.76 -2.26 -8.49
CA LEU A 26 -9.13 -1.03 -8.95
C LEU A 26 -10.13 0.10 -9.20
N ALA A 27 -11.36 -0.22 -9.60
CA ALA A 27 -12.45 0.74 -9.70
C ALA A 27 -12.93 1.19 -8.31
N ASP A 28 -13.15 0.25 -7.39
CA ASP A 28 -13.57 0.54 -6.01
C ASP A 28 -12.58 1.45 -5.27
N PHE A 29 -11.28 1.28 -5.51
CA PHE A 29 -10.25 2.15 -4.94
C PHE A 29 -10.33 3.60 -5.40
N LYS A 30 -11.06 3.91 -6.48
CA LYS A 30 -11.26 5.28 -6.98
C LYS A 30 -12.53 5.92 -6.46
N ILE A 31 -13.41 5.17 -5.79
CA ILE A 31 -14.67 5.66 -5.25
C ILE A 31 -14.38 6.43 -3.95
N PRO A 32 -14.73 7.72 -3.85
CA PRO A 32 -14.43 8.53 -2.65
C PRO A 32 -15.01 7.96 -1.36
N ASP A 33 -16.20 7.36 -1.40
CA ASP A 33 -16.85 6.77 -0.21
C ASP A 33 -16.09 5.56 0.34
N ASN A 34 -15.26 4.91 -0.49
CA ASN A 34 -14.39 3.82 -0.08
C ASN A 34 -13.02 4.30 0.42
N GLN A 35 -12.81 5.62 0.49
CA GLN A 35 -11.55 6.24 0.86
C GLN A 35 -11.65 6.97 2.19
N ILE A 36 -10.61 6.84 3.00
CA ILE A 36 -10.35 7.72 4.12
C ILE A 36 -8.98 8.37 3.97
N THR A 37 -8.84 9.60 4.44
CA THR A 37 -7.58 10.35 4.43
C THR A 37 -7.31 10.89 5.82
N PHE A 38 -6.04 10.82 6.22
CA PHE A 38 -5.53 11.37 7.48
C PHE A 38 -4.05 11.68 7.32
N LYS A 39 -3.47 12.43 8.25
CA LYS A 39 -2.01 12.59 8.36
C LYS A 39 -1.45 11.66 9.42
N LEU A 40 -0.21 11.20 9.21
CA LEU A 40 0.49 10.38 10.20
C LEU A 40 0.57 11.07 11.57
N SER A 41 0.61 12.40 11.62
CA SER A 41 0.60 13.23 12.83
C SER A 41 -0.77 13.41 13.49
N ASP A 42 -1.88 13.05 12.83
CA ASP A 42 -3.22 13.24 13.39
C ASP A 42 -3.38 12.43 14.68
N ASP A 43 -4.26 12.89 15.56
CA ASP A 43 -4.58 12.18 16.80
C ASP A 43 -5.04 10.73 16.54
N LEU A 44 -4.64 9.84 17.43
CA LEU A 44 -4.89 8.41 17.29
C LEU A 44 -6.39 8.07 17.38
N GLN A 45 -7.15 8.77 18.23
CA GLN A 45 -8.60 8.58 18.33
C GLN A 45 -9.30 9.08 17.07
N HIS A 46 -8.84 10.21 16.52
CA HIS A 46 -9.36 10.71 15.24
C HIS A 46 -9.22 9.67 14.11
N LYS A 47 -8.03 9.08 13.96
CA LYS A 47 -7.78 8.00 12.98
C LYS A 47 -8.69 6.79 13.21
N LYS A 48 -8.91 6.41 14.47
CA LYS A 48 -9.80 5.29 14.82
C LYS A 48 -11.25 5.56 14.39
N CYS A 49 -11.77 6.76 14.67
CA CYS A 49 -13.11 7.14 14.24
C CYS A 49 -13.28 7.14 12.71
N LEU A 50 -12.21 7.38 11.95
CA LEU A 50 -12.24 7.22 10.49
C LEU A 50 -12.36 5.74 10.08
N LEU A 51 -11.63 4.85 10.77
CA LEU A 51 -11.67 3.42 10.50
C LEU A 51 -12.99 2.77 10.89
N ASP A 52 -13.68 3.26 11.93
CA ASP A 52 -14.99 2.73 12.37
C ASP A 52 -16.07 2.80 11.28
N LYS A 53 -15.86 3.62 10.24
CA LYS A 53 -16.73 3.69 9.05
C LYS A 53 -16.51 2.53 8.07
N ILE A 54 -15.41 1.79 8.21
CA ILE A 54 -15.05 0.66 7.34
C ILE A 54 -15.65 -0.61 7.93
N GLU A 55 -16.34 -1.37 7.10
CA GLU A 55 -17.01 -2.61 7.51
C GLU A 55 -16.01 -3.70 7.94
N ASN A 56 -16.44 -4.52 8.91
CA ASN A 56 -15.70 -5.69 9.40
C ASN A 56 -15.86 -6.90 8.45
N GLU A 57 -15.62 -6.69 7.16
CA GLU A 57 -15.81 -7.70 6.12
C GLU A 57 -14.49 -8.13 5.47
N LEU A 58 -14.58 -9.19 4.66
CA LEU A 58 -13.50 -9.63 3.78
C LEU A 58 -13.30 -8.60 2.67
N GLY A 59 -12.07 -8.19 2.46
CA GLY A 59 -11.74 -7.30 1.36
C GLY A 59 -10.27 -7.03 1.20
N ILE A 60 -9.98 -6.15 0.25
CA ILE A 60 -8.65 -5.65 -0.06
C ILE A 60 -8.56 -4.20 0.38
N TYR A 61 -7.42 -3.84 0.98
CA TYR A 61 -7.11 -2.49 1.37
C TYR A 61 -5.82 -2.01 0.71
N TYR A 62 -5.78 -0.72 0.42
CA TYR A 62 -4.71 -0.08 -0.32
C TYR A 62 -4.37 1.26 0.31
N PHE A 63 -3.15 1.32 0.85
CA PHE A 63 -2.56 2.53 1.41
C PHE A 63 -1.79 3.26 0.34
N GLU A 64 -1.95 4.57 0.33
CA GLU A 64 -1.21 5.52 -0.47
C GLU A 64 -0.67 6.64 0.41
N ILE A 65 0.43 7.25 -0.02
CA ILE A 65 1.09 8.34 0.68
C ILE A 65 1.35 9.49 -0.28
N ASN A 66 1.17 10.73 0.16
CA ASN A 66 1.65 11.89 -0.56
C ASN A 66 2.99 12.33 0.06
N LEU A 67 4.01 12.49 -0.78
CA LEU A 67 5.38 12.82 -0.36
C LEU A 67 5.93 14.08 -1.04
N LYS A 68 5.06 14.91 -1.61
CA LYS A 68 5.46 16.10 -2.37
C LYS A 68 6.27 17.09 -1.54
N ASP A 69 5.73 17.46 -0.38
CA ASP A 69 6.36 18.45 0.49
C ASP A 69 7.69 17.90 1.05
N PHE A 70 7.68 16.63 1.46
CA PHE A 70 8.89 15.93 1.89
C PHE A 70 9.98 15.90 0.80
N TYR A 71 9.61 15.62 -0.45
CA TYR A 71 10.53 15.65 -1.58
C TYR A 71 11.09 17.06 -1.81
N LYS A 72 10.21 18.07 -1.82
CA LYS A 72 10.56 19.47 -2.02
C LYS A 72 11.58 19.93 -0.98
N ASP A 73 11.32 19.65 0.29
CA ASP A 73 12.21 20.01 1.40
C ASP A 73 13.60 19.37 1.24
N ILE A 74 13.66 18.09 0.88
CA ILE A 74 14.94 17.41 0.64
C ILE A 74 15.73 18.07 -0.50
N VAL A 75 15.05 18.39 -1.59
CA VAL A 75 15.69 19.00 -2.77
C VAL A 75 16.20 20.40 -2.46
N GLU A 76 15.40 21.22 -1.76
CA GLU A 76 15.74 22.59 -1.40
C GLU A 76 16.85 22.64 -0.36
N ILE A 77 16.71 21.92 0.76
CA ILE A 77 17.67 21.93 1.87
C ILE A 77 19.05 21.42 1.42
N LYS A 78 19.08 20.42 0.54
CA LYS A 78 20.33 19.79 0.09
C LYS A 78 20.83 20.29 -1.27
N GLY A 79 20.16 21.26 -1.89
CA GLY A 79 20.55 21.84 -3.18
C GLY A 79 20.68 20.80 -4.30
N LEU A 80 19.73 19.87 -4.41
CA LEU A 80 19.84 18.70 -5.29
C LEU A 80 19.29 18.96 -6.70
N ASN A 81 19.93 18.37 -7.71
CA ASN A 81 19.40 18.36 -9.08
C ASN A 81 18.31 17.27 -9.24
N ARG A 82 17.08 17.68 -9.53
CA ARG A 82 15.89 16.80 -9.62
C ARG A 82 16.01 15.62 -10.59
N GLN A 83 16.83 15.73 -11.63
CA GLN A 83 17.00 14.70 -12.66
C GLN A 83 18.29 13.89 -12.50
N CYS A 84 18.84 13.83 -11.28
CA CYS A 84 20.07 13.12 -10.97
C CYS A 84 19.84 11.85 -10.14
N ILE A 85 20.68 10.85 -10.35
CA ILE A 85 20.70 9.62 -9.55
C ILE A 85 20.92 9.89 -8.06
N LYS A 86 21.77 10.87 -7.74
CA LYS A 86 22.07 11.29 -6.36
C LYS A 86 20.81 11.75 -5.62
N THR A 87 19.90 12.43 -6.31
CA THR A 87 18.64 12.92 -5.73
C THR A 87 17.70 11.78 -5.39
N ARG A 88 17.57 10.81 -6.31
CA ARG A 88 16.82 9.58 -6.07
C ARG A 88 17.37 8.78 -4.90
N GLU A 89 18.69 8.61 -4.84
CA GLU A 89 19.37 7.89 -3.75
C GLU A 89 19.21 8.61 -2.41
N THR A 90 19.30 9.94 -2.42
CA THR A 90 19.08 10.75 -1.22
C THR A 90 17.64 10.63 -0.73
N LEU A 91 16.65 10.75 -1.62
CA LEU A 91 15.23 10.57 -1.28
C LEU A 91 14.97 9.18 -0.67
N LEU A 92 15.45 8.12 -1.34
CA LEU A 92 15.31 6.75 -0.84
C LEU A 92 15.97 6.58 0.53
N GLY A 93 17.16 7.16 0.71
CA GLY A 93 17.90 7.13 1.96
C GLY A 93 17.13 7.79 3.10
N GLU A 94 16.61 9.01 2.89
CA GLU A 94 15.83 9.71 3.91
C GLU A 94 14.49 9.01 4.21
N LEU A 95 13.76 8.53 3.19
CA LEU A 95 12.55 7.71 3.40
C LEU A 95 12.86 6.45 4.21
N ASN A 96 13.96 5.75 3.89
CA ASN A 96 14.33 4.55 4.61
C ASN A 96 14.74 4.84 6.05
N LYS A 97 15.44 5.96 6.32
CA LYS A 97 15.73 6.38 7.70
C LYS A 97 14.45 6.58 8.50
N ILE A 98 13.47 7.31 7.95
CA ILE A 98 12.16 7.53 8.59
C ILE A 98 11.44 6.19 8.83
N TRP A 99 11.34 5.36 7.79
CA TRP A 99 10.60 4.11 7.86
C TRP A 99 11.23 3.09 8.82
N THR A 100 12.56 3.15 9.01
CA THR A 100 13.31 2.22 9.86
C THR A 100 13.83 2.86 11.15
N ASP A 101 13.34 4.04 11.50
CA ASP A 101 13.82 4.82 12.63
C ASP A 101 13.63 4.05 13.95
N LYS A 102 14.75 3.56 14.50
CA LYS A 102 14.78 2.80 15.74
C LYS A 102 14.52 3.64 16.99
N THR A 103 14.61 4.97 16.89
CA THR A 103 14.26 5.87 18.01
C THR A 103 12.76 5.89 18.28
N VAL A 104 11.95 5.52 17.28
CA VAL A 104 10.49 5.46 17.37
C VAL A 104 9.94 4.05 17.17
N ARG A 105 10.70 3.14 16.55
CA ARG A 105 10.32 1.73 16.35
C ARG A 105 11.17 0.80 17.22
N ASN A 106 10.57 0.27 18.28
CA ASN A 106 11.21 -0.72 19.18
C ASN A 106 11.23 -2.15 18.63
N GLU A 107 10.79 -2.39 17.40
CA GLU A 107 10.53 -3.73 16.87
C GLU A 107 11.14 -3.95 15.48
N THR A 108 11.36 -5.20 15.09
CA THR A 108 11.97 -5.55 13.78
C THR A 108 10.97 -6.09 12.75
N LYS A 109 9.77 -6.49 13.18
CA LYS A 109 8.74 -7.14 12.33
C LYS A 109 7.80 -6.13 11.70
N TYR A 110 8.22 -5.51 10.59
CA TYR A 110 7.38 -4.64 9.76
C TYR A 110 7.84 -4.71 8.29
N PRO A 111 6.95 -4.47 7.32
CA PRO A 111 7.30 -4.50 5.90
C PRO A 111 8.32 -3.41 5.56
N LYS A 112 9.19 -3.67 4.60
CA LYS A 112 10.32 -2.79 4.25
C LYS A 112 10.07 -2.10 2.92
N ILE A 113 10.85 -1.05 2.65
CA ILE A 113 10.87 -0.42 1.33
C ILE A 113 11.45 -1.42 0.32
N ILE A 114 10.73 -1.61 -0.78
CA ILE A 114 11.15 -2.42 -1.93
C ILE A 114 11.73 -1.47 -2.97
N ILE A 115 13.06 -1.42 -3.06
CA ILE A 115 13.82 -0.49 -3.92
C ILE A 115 13.34 -0.55 -5.38
N LYS A 116 13.07 -1.75 -5.89
CA LYS A 116 12.57 -1.95 -7.27
C LYS A 116 11.23 -1.24 -7.51
N ARG A 117 10.33 -1.23 -6.52
CA ARG A 117 9.01 -0.58 -6.61
C ARG A 117 9.11 0.93 -6.40
N PHE A 118 9.95 1.38 -5.46
CA PHE A 118 10.29 2.81 -5.35
C PHE A 118 10.81 3.38 -6.68
N ASN A 119 11.73 2.68 -7.34
CA ASN A 119 12.29 3.09 -8.63
C ASN A 119 11.27 3.08 -9.79
N LYS A 120 10.09 2.47 -9.64
CA LYS A 120 9.00 2.61 -10.64
C LYS A 120 8.34 3.99 -10.57
N HIS A 121 8.32 4.59 -9.39
CA HIS A 121 7.76 5.92 -9.13
C HIS A 121 8.80 7.04 -9.26
N TYR A 122 10.10 6.69 -9.24
CA TYR A 122 11.22 7.59 -9.59
C TYR A 122 12.16 6.95 -10.63
N ARG A 123 11.86 7.20 -11.91
CA ARG A 123 12.64 6.78 -13.08
C ARG A 123 13.38 7.97 -13.69
N LEU A 124 14.61 7.74 -14.15
CA LEU A 124 15.41 8.76 -14.84
C LEU A 124 15.27 8.68 -16.36
N LYS A 125 14.90 7.51 -16.91
CA LYS A 125 14.80 7.24 -18.35
C LYS A 125 13.65 6.26 -18.65
N PRO A 126 12.55 6.70 -19.28
CA PRO A 126 12.13 8.11 -19.37
C PRO A 126 12.00 8.72 -17.97
N TYR A 127 12.15 10.05 -17.88
CA TYR A 127 12.04 10.74 -16.59
C TYR A 127 10.59 10.68 -16.08
N VAL A 128 10.39 10.09 -14.90
CA VAL A 128 9.13 10.03 -14.18
C VAL A 128 9.43 10.17 -12.71
N ASN A 129 8.97 11.24 -12.08
CA ASN A 129 9.14 11.47 -10.66
C ASN A 129 7.80 11.84 -10.02
N LYS A 130 7.10 10.83 -9.51
CA LYS A 130 5.79 11.03 -8.87
C LYS A 130 5.87 11.77 -7.52
N PHE A 131 7.08 11.91 -6.98
CA PHE A 131 7.32 12.59 -5.72
C PHE A 131 7.35 14.13 -5.88
N GLU A 132 7.31 14.66 -7.11
CA GLU A 132 7.30 16.10 -7.39
C GLU A 132 5.92 16.74 -7.41
N SER A 133 4.87 15.93 -7.53
CA SER A 133 3.49 16.36 -7.71
C SER A 133 2.63 15.92 -6.53
N ASP A 134 1.38 16.37 -6.49
CA ASP A 134 0.40 15.95 -5.49
C ASP A 134 -0.12 14.50 -5.70
N GLU A 135 0.66 13.67 -6.41
CA GLU A 135 0.31 12.28 -6.67
C GLU A 135 0.33 11.44 -5.40
N TRP A 136 -0.70 10.61 -5.26
CA TRP A 136 -0.78 9.58 -4.25
C TRP A 136 0.08 8.39 -4.67
N ILE A 137 1.14 8.13 -3.91
CA ILE A 137 2.10 7.08 -4.20
C ILE A 137 1.64 5.78 -3.52
N PRO A 138 1.52 4.67 -4.26
CA PRO A 138 1.23 3.35 -3.72
C PRO A 138 2.17 3.00 -2.56
N LEU A 139 1.64 2.89 -1.35
CA LEU A 139 2.42 2.60 -0.13
C LEU A 139 2.38 1.12 0.19
N TYR A 140 1.19 0.55 0.40
CA TYR A 140 1.01 -0.84 0.82
C TYR A 140 -0.33 -1.38 0.33
N VAL A 141 -0.39 -2.67 0.00
CA VAL A 141 -1.63 -3.37 -0.35
C VAL A 141 -1.72 -4.58 0.57
N GLY A 142 -2.92 -4.97 0.97
CA GLY A 142 -3.14 -6.24 1.64
C GLY A 142 -4.59 -6.68 1.59
N ILE A 143 -4.81 -7.91 2.04
CA ILE A 143 -6.13 -8.53 2.20
C ILE A 143 -6.36 -8.89 3.65
N SER A 144 -7.61 -8.76 4.11
CA SER A 144 -8.04 -9.30 5.40
C SER A 144 -9.43 -9.91 5.33
N LYS A 145 -9.70 -10.91 6.19
CA LYS A 145 -11.07 -11.38 6.47
C LYS A 145 -11.89 -10.35 7.24
N ASN A 146 -11.19 -9.46 7.94
CA ASN A 146 -11.76 -8.35 8.66
C ASN A 146 -10.87 -7.14 8.36
N LEU A 147 -11.34 -6.30 7.42
CA LEU A 147 -10.63 -5.10 7.01
C LEU A 147 -10.38 -4.16 8.18
N ASN A 148 -11.43 -3.77 8.90
CA ASN A 148 -11.32 -2.82 10.00
C ASN A 148 -10.30 -3.27 11.06
N ALA A 149 -10.38 -4.52 11.55
CA ALA A 149 -9.41 -5.04 12.51
C ALA A 149 -7.97 -5.00 11.97
N ARG A 150 -7.77 -5.37 10.70
CA ARG A 150 -6.43 -5.36 10.10
C ARG A 150 -5.90 -3.95 9.89
N LEU A 151 -6.74 -3.01 9.47
CA LEU A 151 -6.37 -1.60 9.35
C LEU A 151 -5.99 -1.02 10.72
N ASN A 152 -6.74 -1.38 11.77
CA ASN A 152 -6.40 -1.02 13.15
C ASN A 152 -5.02 -1.59 13.55
N GLU A 153 -4.68 -2.84 13.21
CA GLU A 153 -3.33 -3.38 13.45
C GLU A 153 -2.22 -2.62 12.70
N HIS A 154 -2.49 -2.10 11.50
CA HIS A 154 -1.55 -1.28 10.74
C HIS A 154 -1.36 0.10 11.38
N LEU A 155 -2.42 0.70 11.94
CA LEU A 155 -2.37 2.03 12.55
C LEU A 155 -1.88 2.00 13.99
N HIS A 156 -2.45 1.18 14.84
CA HIS A 156 -2.34 1.27 16.30
C HIS A 156 -1.28 0.36 16.92
N CYS A 157 -0.66 -0.54 16.14
CA CYS A 157 0.35 -1.49 16.63
C CYS A 157 -0.16 -2.43 17.74
N GLU A 158 -1.47 -2.70 17.81
CA GLU A 158 -2.10 -3.49 18.89
C GLU A 158 -1.51 -4.90 19.06
N SER A 159 -0.80 -5.41 18.05
CA SER A 159 -0.10 -6.69 18.12
C SER A 159 1.34 -6.59 17.60
N VAL A 160 2.29 -6.62 18.54
CA VAL A 160 3.75 -6.71 18.34
C VAL A 160 4.13 -7.86 17.40
N SER A 161 3.36 -8.96 17.46
CA SER A 161 3.64 -10.20 16.71
C SER A 161 3.29 -10.12 15.23
N THR A 162 2.39 -9.21 14.84
CA THR A 162 1.91 -9.12 13.46
C THR A 162 2.88 -8.36 12.57
N PHE A 163 3.00 -8.82 11.33
CA PHE A 163 3.73 -8.12 10.28
C PHE A 163 2.86 -7.01 9.69
N SER A 164 2.62 -5.95 10.47
CA SER A 164 1.88 -4.75 10.08
C SER A 164 2.83 -3.56 9.87
N MET A 165 2.32 -2.45 9.34
CA MET A 165 3.14 -1.26 9.02
C MET A 165 3.52 -0.44 10.25
N LYS A 166 2.71 -0.53 11.32
CA LYS A 166 2.96 0.12 12.60
C LYS A 166 3.07 1.65 12.47
N LEU A 167 2.02 2.26 11.92
CA LEU A 167 2.02 3.67 11.52
C LEU A 167 1.96 4.64 12.71
N SER A 168 1.43 4.25 13.87
CA SER A 168 1.46 5.08 15.09
C SER A 168 2.88 5.39 15.56
N HIS A 169 3.86 4.53 15.27
CA HIS A 169 5.28 4.80 15.56
C HIS A 169 5.88 5.89 14.66
N LEU A 170 5.15 6.39 13.67
CA LEU A 170 5.60 7.44 12.75
C LEU A 170 4.81 8.74 12.93
N ASP A 171 4.12 8.92 14.05
CA ASP A 171 3.29 10.08 14.35
C ASP A 171 4.03 11.43 14.36
N LYS A 172 5.34 11.42 14.64
CA LYS A 172 6.17 12.63 14.53
C LYS A 172 6.33 13.19 13.10
N TYR A 173 5.90 12.45 12.08
CA TYR A 173 5.98 12.86 10.67
C TYR A 173 4.61 13.28 10.15
N ASP A 174 4.53 14.42 9.44
CA ASP A 174 3.27 15.00 8.95
C ASP A 174 2.90 14.52 7.53
N PHE A 175 2.96 13.21 7.27
CA PHE A 175 2.69 12.69 5.92
C PHE A 175 1.20 12.38 5.70
N PRO A 176 0.56 12.93 4.64
CA PRO A 176 -0.79 12.54 4.26
C PRO A 176 -0.84 11.07 3.80
N ILE A 177 -1.79 10.33 4.32
CA ILE A 177 -2.09 8.94 4.00
C ILE A 177 -3.52 8.84 3.52
N ARG A 178 -3.74 8.07 2.46
CA ARG A 178 -5.05 7.67 1.98
C ARG A 178 -5.18 6.16 2.07
N ILE A 179 -6.30 5.68 2.59
CA ILE A 179 -6.64 4.25 2.58
C ILE A 179 -7.87 4.09 1.71
N SER A 180 -7.77 3.24 0.70
CA SER A 180 -8.88 2.81 -0.14
C SER A 180 -9.22 1.36 0.17
N THR A 181 -10.50 1.00 0.11
CA THR A 181 -10.97 -0.36 0.37
C THR A 181 -11.85 -0.89 -0.76
N SER A 182 -11.90 -2.22 -0.92
CA SER A 182 -12.82 -2.90 -1.80
C SER A 182 -13.33 -4.15 -1.09
N LEU A 183 -14.65 -4.24 -0.94
CA LEU A 183 -15.32 -5.36 -0.28
C LEU A 183 -15.51 -6.53 -1.25
N LEU A 184 -15.32 -7.73 -0.71
CA LEU A 184 -15.46 -9.00 -1.41
C LEU A 184 -16.52 -9.87 -0.73
N PRO A 185 -17.79 -9.43 -0.68
CA PRO A 185 -18.85 -10.12 0.04
C PRO A 185 -19.11 -11.50 -0.58
N GLY A 186 -19.50 -12.46 0.26
CA GLY A 186 -19.90 -13.81 -0.18
C GLY A 186 -18.76 -14.74 -0.62
N MET A 187 -17.49 -14.32 -0.50
CA MET A 187 -16.36 -15.18 -0.83
C MET A 187 -15.99 -16.07 0.37
N ASP A 188 -16.18 -17.39 0.21
CA ASP A 188 -15.86 -18.36 1.24
C ASP A 188 -14.35 -18.48 1.52
N LEU A 189 -14.02 -19.12 2.66
CA LEU A 189 -12.64 -19.24 3.16
C LEU A 189 -11.68 -19.91 2.18
N PHE A 190 -12.18 -20.85 1.37
CA PHE A 190 -11.39 -21.67 0.47
C PHE A 190 -11.08 -20.91 -0.82
N ARG A 191 -12.12 -20.33 -1.44
CA ARG A 191 -11.99 -19.46 -2.62
C ARG A 191 -11.14 -18.23 -2.31
N ARG A 192 -11.20 -17.72 -1.08
CA ARG A 192 -10.32 -16.64 -0.60
C ARG A 192 -8.84 -16.96 -0.80
N TYR A 193 -8.40 -18.15 -0.40
CA TYR A 193 -6.97 -18.47 -0.37
C TYR A 193 -6.38 -18.53 -1.77
N MET A 194 -7.15 -19.02 -2.74
CA MET A 194 -6.71 -19.12 -4.13
C MET A 194 -6.94 -17.79 -4.87
N LEU A 195 -8.19 -17.40 -5.10
CA LEU A 195 -8.50 -16.29 -6.02
C LEU A 195 -8.00 -14.94 -5.48
N VAL A 196 -8.17 -14.67 -4.19
CA VAL A 196 -7.85 -13.32 -3.69
C VAL A 196 -6.37 -13.13 -3.45
N LYS A 197 -5.63 -14.21 -3.17
CA LYS A 197 -4.17 -14.15 -3.13
C LYS A 197 -3.61 -13.83 -4.52
N GLU A 198 -4.16 -14.44 -5.56
CA GLU A 198 -3.78 -14.13 -6.94
C GLU A 198 -4.14 -12.68 -7.28
N VAL A 199 -5.35 -12.23 -6.93
CA VAL A 199 -5.76 -10.84 -7.15
C VAL A 199 -4.91 -9.83 -6.38
N GLU A 200 -4.54 -10.11 -5.13
CA GLU A 200 -3.58 -9.29 -4.38
C GLU A 200 -2.24 -9.21 -5.12
N GLY A 201 -1.75 -10.34 -5.64
CA GLY A 201 -0.53 -10.41 -6.44
C GLY A 201 -0.61 -9.55 -7.70
N ILE A 202 -1.71 -9.64 -8.43
CA ILE A 202 -1.97 -8.84 -9.64
C ILE A 202 -2.04 -7.35 -9.27
N ILE A 203 -2.82 -6.96 -8.26
CA ILE A 203 -2.91 -5.56 -7.80
C ILE A 203 -1.55 -5.03 -7.36
N ARG A 204 -0.73 -5.82 -6.65
CA ARG A 204 0.63 -5.43 -6.27
C ARG A 204 1.52 -5.20 -7.49
N ASN A 205 1.31 -5.95 -8.58
CA ASN A 205 2.04 -5.80 -9.83
C ASN A 205 1.56 -4.61 -10.66
N GLU A 206 0.29 -4.21 -10.53
CA GLU A 206 -0.25 -3.00 -11.17
C GLU A 206 0.15 -1.72 -10.42
N CYS A 207 -0.04 -1.71 -9.09
CA CYS A 207 0.16 -0.51 -8.29
C CYS A 207 1.64 -0.30 -7.90
N PHE A 208 2.45 -1.35 -7.80
CA PHE A 208 3.83 -1.28 -7.29
C PHE A 208 3.96 -0.58 -5.90
N PRO A 209 3.29 -1.06 -4.84
CA PRO A 209 3.38 -0.45 -3.52
C PRO A 209 4.80 -0.47 -2.96
N ILE A 210 5.32 0.68 -2.52
CA ILE A 210 6.73 0.84 -2.14
C ILE A 210 7.09 0.05 -0.86
N ILE A 211 6.13 -0.22 0.01
CA ILE A 211 6.29 -1.04 1.21
C ILE A 211 5.74 -2.46 0.97
N GLY A 212 6.48 -3.47 1.41
CA GLY A 212 6.00 -4.85 1.35
C GLY A 212 6.94 -5.85 2.00
N LYS A 213 6.59 -7.13 1.84
CA LYS A 213 7.49 -8.25 2.12
C LYS A 213 8.36 -8.47 0.88
N GLN A 214 9.67 -8.62 1.08
CA GLN A 214 10.61 -9.07 0.05
C GLN A 214 10.47 -10.59 -0.14
#